data_AF-A0A562T479-F1
#
_entry.id   AF-A0A562T479-F1
#
_cell.length_a   1.000
_cell.length_b   1.000
_cell.length_c   1.000
_cell.angle_alpha   90.00
_cell.angle_beta   90.00
_cell.angle_gamma   90.00
#
_symmetry.space_group_name_H-M   'P 1'
#
loop_
_entity.id
_entity.type
_entity.pdbx_description
1 polymer ?
#
loop_
_entity_poly.entity_id
_entity_poly.type
_entity_poly.pdbx_seq_one_letter_code
_entity_poly.pdbx_strand_id
1 'polypeptide(L)' 'MLRKGYCSLSYNAPMFIFDSNGKKLEITDLNAALKQADLFRYFHHDDPAFAALDRELSAYWQDVYDKLLELGNVKNATP' A
#
# COMPACT_ATOMS: atom_id res chain seq x y z
N MET A 1 14.88 -41.63 -13.67
CA MET A 1 13.96 -40.89 -12.76
C MET A 1 14.69 -39.63 -12.31
N LEU A 2 14.50 -38.48 -12.96
CA LEU A 2 15.15 -37.22 -12.58
C LEU A 2 14.12 -36.33 -11.91
N ARG A 3 14.22 -36.16 -10.57
CA ARG A 3 13.44 -35.16 -9.84
C ARG A 3 13.96 -33.79 -10.24
N LYS A 4 13.24 -33.08 -11.11
CA LYS A 4 13.44 -31.64 -11.31
C LYS A 4 13.01 -30.95 -10.01
N GLY A 5 13.99 -30.56 -9.19
CA GLY A 5 13.79 -29.64 -8.08
C GLY A 5 13.49 -28.26 -8.65
N TYR A 6 12.23 -27.87 -8.64
CA TYR A 6 11.84 -26.49 -8.90
C TYR A 6 12.17 -25.69 -7.64
N CYS A 7 13.27 -24.94 -7.69
CA CYS A 7 13.57 -23.90 -6.74
C CYS A 7 12.52 -22.79 -6.96
N SER A 8 11.48 -22.75 -6.13
CA SER A 8 10.47 -21.70 -6.15
C SER A 8 11.06 -20.43 -5.54
N LEU A 9 11.93 -19.75 -6.29
CA LEU A 9 12.16 -18.33 -6.08
C LEU A 9 10.87 -17.63 -6.52
N SER A 10 9.97 -17.41 -5.56
CA SER A 10 8.78 -16.57 -5.76
C SER A 10 9.28 -15.15 -6.02
N TYR A 11 9.48 -14.84 -7.29
CA TYR A 11 9.78 -13.49 -7.75
C TYR A 11 8.48 -12.69 -7.55
N ASN A 12 8.38 -11.97 -6.44
CA ASN A 12 7.32 -10.99 -6.29
C ASN A 12 7.59 -9.89 -7.32
N ALA A 13 6.81 -9.89 -8.41
CA ALA A 13 6.86 -8.80 -9.37
C ALA A 13 6.64 -7.47 -8.63
N PRO A 14 7.40 -6.41 -8.96
CA PRO A 14 7.27 -5.14 -8.30
C PRO A 14 5.85 -4.59 -8.54
N MET A 15 5.17 -4.20 -7.47
CA MET A 15 3.81 -3.67 -7.51
C MET A 15 3.88 -2.14 -7.38
N PHE A 16 2.95 -1.44 -8.03
CA PHE A 16 2.97 0.02 -8.03
C PHE A 16 1.58 0.60 -7.89
N ILE A 17 1.49 1.74 -7.20
CA ILE A 17 0.34 2.64 -7.21
C ILE A 17 0.80 4.06 -7.55
N PHE A 18 -0.13 4.92 -7.94
CA PHE A 18 0.09 6.36 -8.06
C PHE A 18 -0.67 7.07 -6.94
N ASP A 19 0.04 7.88 -6.16
CA ASP A 19 -0.61 8.69 -5.13
C ASP A 19 -1.42 9.84 -5.74
N SER A 20 -2.15 10.58 -4.90
CA SER A 20 -2.98 11.71 -5.31
C SER A 20 -2.20 12.84 -6.00
N ASN A 21 -0.87 12.89 -5.83
CA ASN A 21 0.01 13.88 -6.45
C ASN A 21 0.65 13.36 -7.76
N GLY A 22 0.24 12.17 -8.22
CA GLY A 22 0.79 11.53 -9.42
C GLY A 22 2.16 10.91 -9.21
N LYS A 23 2.64 10.79 -7.96
CA LYS A 23 3.91 10.14 -7.65
C LYS A 23 3.72 8.63 -7.67
N LYS A 24 4.61 7.95 -8.40
CA LYS A 24 4.67 6.48 -8.43
C LYS A 24 5.28 5.95 -7.13
N LEU A 25 4.56 5.07 -6.45
CA LEU A 25 5.01 4.37 -5.24
C LEU A 25 5.24 2.90 -5.56
N GLU A 26 6.42 2.38 -5.21
CA GLU A 26 6.74 0.96 -5.30
C GLU A 26 6.33 0.24 -4.00
N ILE A 27 5.57 -0.84 -4.15
CA ILE A 27 5.06 -1.65 -3.05
C ILE A 27 5.85 -2.96 -3.02
N THR A 28 6.79 -3.04 -2.09
CA THR A 28 7.65 -4.22 -1.88
C THR A 28 6.99 -5.29 -1.01
N ASP A 29 6.15 -4.86 -0.06
CA ASP A 29 5.30 -5.70 0.79
C ASP A 29 3.92 -5.05 0.94
N LEU A 30 2.91 -5.68 0.33
CA LEU A 30 1.54 -5.16 0.35
C LEU A 30 0.92 -5.19 1.75
N ASN A 31 1.19 -6.21 2.55
CA ASN A 31 0.62 -6.33 3.89
C ASN A 31 1.23 -5.29 4.83
N ALA A 32 2.54 -5.04 4.72
CA ALA A 32 3.20 -3.98 5.47
C ALA A 32 2.67 -2.60 5.05
N ALA A 33 2.52 -2.36 3.74
CA ALA A 33 2.01 -1.09 3.22
C ALA A 33 0.56 -0.82 3.68
N LEU A 34 -0.32 -1.82 3.66
CA LEU A 34 -1.69 -1.69 4.16
C LEU A 34 -1.73 -1.32 5.64
N LYS A 35 -0.95 -2.00 6.48
CA LYS A 35 -0.86 -1.69 7.92
C LYS A 35 -0.35 -0.26 8.16
N GLN A 36 0.63 0.17 7.36
CA GLN A 36 1.17 1.51 7.46
C GLN A 36 0.11 2.56 7.10
N ALA A 37 -0.52 2.44 5.93
CA ALA A 37 -1.55 3.40 5.49
C ALA A 37 -2.76 3.42 6.44
N ASP A 38 -3.15 2.27 6.99
CA ASP A 38 -4.22 2.17 7.98
C ASP A 38 -3.89 2.91 9.29
N LEU A 39 -2.65 2.84 9.76
CA LEU A 39 -2.23 3.59 10.94
C LEU A 39 -2.23 5.10 10.68
N PHE A 40 -1.63 5.52 9.56
CA PHE A 40 -1.42 6.95 9.29
C PHE A 40 -2.69 7.72 8.92
N ARG A 41 -3.70 7.07 8.31
CA ARG A 41 -4.97 7.74 7.98
C ARG A 41 -5.77 8.21 9.20
N TYR A 42 -5.44 7.69 10.39
CA TYR A 42 -6.03 8.08 11.67
C TYR A 42 -5.11 8.93 12.54
N PHE A 43 -3.87 9.19 12.11
CA PHE A 43 -2.91 9.97 12.89
C PHE A 43 -3.27 11.46 12.83
N HIS A 44 -3.31 12.11 13.99
CA HIS A 44 -3.62 13.52 14.14
C HIS A 44 -2.90 14.09 15.36
N HIS A 45 -2.71 15.40 15.36
CA HIS A 45 -2.15 16.14 16.48
C HIS A 45 -3.28 16.63 17.40
N ASP A 46 -2.99 16.71 18.70
CA ASP A 46 -3.91 17.32 19.66
C ASP A 46 -3.95 18.86 19.52
N ASP A 47 -2.86 19.45 19.00
CA ASP A 47 -2.77 20.89 18.80
C ASP A 47 -3.62 21.34 17.60
N PRO A 48 -4.66 22.17 17.81
CA PRO A 48 -5.56 22.64 16.75
C PRO A 48 -4.86 23.39 15.62
N ALA A 49 -3.66 23.94 15.85
CA ALA A 49 -2.87 24.61 14.82
C ALA A 49 -2.56 23.69 13.62
N PHE A 50 -2.53 22.37 13.83
CA PHE A 50 -2.25 21.38 12.78
C PHE A 50 -3.51 20.79 12.13
N ALA A 51 -4.72 21.17 12.57
CA ALA A 51 -5.96 20.55 12.12
C ALA A 51 -6.22 20.66 10.61
N ALA A 52 -5.66 21.66 9.92
CA ALA A 52 -5.71 21.74 8.46
C ALA A 52 -4.80 20.69 7.81
N LEU A 53 -3.55 20.61 8.27
CA LEU A 53 -2.57 19.64 7.79
C LEU A 53 -3.02 18.20 8.06
N ASP A 54 -3.54 17.92 9.26
CA ASP A 54 -4.01 16.58 9.62
C ASP A 54 -5.16 16.11 8.72
N ARG A 55 -6.06 17.01 8.31
CA ARG A 55 -7.13 16.69 7.35
C ARG A 55 -6.56 16.33 5.97
N GLU A 56 -5.58 17.08 5.50
CA GLU A 56 -4.91 16.80 4.21
C GLU A 56 -4.16 15.47 4.26
N LEU A 57 -3.41 15.20 5.33
CA LEU A 57 -2.68 13.95 5.51
C LEU A 57 -3.62 12.75 5.68
N SER A 58 -4.69 12.88 6.46
CA SER A 58 -5.69 11.82 6.61
C SER A 58 -6.34 11.46 5.28
N ALA A 59 -6.71 12.46 4.47
CA ALA A 59 -7.25 12.26 3.13
C ALA A 59 -6.22 11.58 2.19
N TYR A 60 -4.97 12.02 2.24
CA TYR A 60 -3.87 11.41 1.48
C TYR A 60 -3.69 9.93 1.84
N TRP A 61 -3.59 9.60 3.12
CA TRP A 61 -3.38 8.23 3.57
C TRP A 61 -4.59 7.34 3.34
N GLN A 62 -5.81 7.90 3.38
CA GLN A 62 -7.03 7.18 3.00
C GLN A 62 -6.99 6.79 1.52
N ASP A 63 -6.64 7.71 0.62
CA ASP A 63 -6.48 7.42 -0.81
C ASP A 63 -5.42 6.34 -1.09
N VAL A 64 -4.27 6.42 -0.39
CA VAL A 64 -3.22 5.39 -0.47
C VAL A 64 -3.75 4.03 0.01
N TYR A 65 -4.48 3.99 1.13
CA TYR A 65 -5.03 2.76 1.68
C TYR A 65 -6.02 2.08 0.73
N ASP A 66 -6.93 2.84 0.13
CA ASP A 66 -7.94 2.33 -0.80
C ASP A 66 -7.29 1.73 -2.05
N LYS A 67 -6.29 2.42 -2.61
CA LYS A 67 -5.51 1.90 -3.77
C LYS A 67 -4.73 0.63 -3.44
N LEU A 68 -4.24 0.49 -2.21
CA LEU A 68 -3.58 -0.74 -1.76
C LEU A 68 -4.59 -1.90 -1.62
N LEU A 69 -5.82 -1.64 -1.16
CA LEU A 69 -6.88 -2.65 -1.12
C LEU A 69 -7.26 -3.13 -2.52
N GLU A 70 -7.43 -2.19 -3.46
CA GLU A 70 -7.69 -2.52 -4.87
C GLU A 70 -6.57 -3.38 -5.45
N LEU A 71 -5.31 -3.01 -5.20
CA LEU A 71 -4.14 -3.78 -5.62
C LEU A 71 -4.17 -5.21 -5.05
N GLY A 72 -4.54 -5.39 -3.78
CA GLY A 72 -4.67 -6.70 -3.15
C GLY A 72 -5.79 -7.55 -3.75
N ASN A 73 -6.94 -6.95 -4.05
CA ASN A 73 -8.06 -7.64 -4.67
C ASN A 73 -7.70 -8.11 -6.09
N VAL A 74 -6.97 -7.30 -6.87
CA VAL A 74 -6.46 -7.69 -8.18
C VAL A 74 -5.55 -8.92 -8.09
N LYS A 75 -4.66 -9.01 -7.08
CA LYS A 75 -3.80 -10.20 -6.91
C LYS A 75 -4.60 -11.47 -6.64
N ASN A 76 -5.69 -11.35 -5.89
CA ASN A 76 -6.54 -12.50 -5.54
C ASN A 76 -7.44 -12.94 -6.71
N ALA A 77 -7.64 -12.09 -7.71
CA ALA A 77 -8.47 -12.37 -8.89
C ALA A 77 -7.70 -13.02 -10.05
N THR A 78 -6.37 -13.03 -10.01
CA THR A 78 -5.53 -13.77 -10.98
C THR A 78 -5.49 -15.28 -10.65
N PRO A 79 -5.90 -16.18 -11.57
CA PRO A 79 -5.90 -17.63 -11.36
C PRO A 79 -4.52 -18.27 -11.23
#